data_AF-A0A356ESX2-F1
#
_entry.id   AF-A0A356ESX2-F1
#
_cell.length_a   1.000
_cell.length_b   1.000
_cell.length_c   1.000
_cell.angle_alpha   90.00
_cell.angle_beta   90.00
_cell.angle_gamma   90.00
#
_symmetry.space_group_name_H-M   'P 1'
#
loop_
_entity.id
_entity.type
_entity.pdbx_description
1 polymer ?
#
loop_
_entity_poly.entity_id
_entity_poly.type
_entity_poly.pdbx_seq_one_letter_code
_entity_poly.pdbx_strand_id
1 'polypeptide(L)'
;MIAPVVIDQIRRLLAERKLSQRKIAALVGASRGTVAGVARGDRPDYEAIRRKRQAQKDPLPRGPLVRCPTCGGKVYMPCRLCQMREELANRPPSPPDTRPVPTLDLELRGETLSRYEAVHRLRMQQGEMAEQDADRLCDKAAEWPDDCDEEQR
;
A
#
# COMPACT_ATOMS: atom_id res chain seq x y z
N MET A 1 -5.75 20.75 16.33
CA MET A 1 -7.10 20.44 15.82
C MET A 1 -8.05 21.49 16.41
N ILE A 2 -8.86 22.18 15.61
CA ILE A 2 -9.70 23.30 16.10
C ILE A 2 -11.00 22.73 16.65
N ALA A 3 -11.42 23.20 17.83
CA ALA A 3 -12.65 22.74 18.47
C ALA A 3 -13.88 23.09 17.61
N PRO A 4 -14.91 22.22 17.57
CA PRO A 4 -16.11 22.44 16.75
C PRO A 4 -16.85 23.73 17.13
N VAL A 5 -16.88 24.07 18.42
CA VAL A 5 -17.48 25.30 18.96
C VAL A 5 -16.88 26.56 18.30
N VAL A 6 -15.57 26.56 18.09
CA VAL A 6 -14.84 27.68 17.45
C VAL A 6 -15.24 27.79 15.98
N ILE A 7 -15.42 26.66 15.29
CA ILE A 7 -15.87 26.63 13.89
C ILE A 7 -17.29 27.17 13.77
N ASP A 8 -18.19 26.79 14.67
CA ASP A 8 -19.57 27.29 14.67
C ASP A 8 -19.64 28.78 14.97
N GLN A 9 -18.77 29.28 15.86
CA GLN A 9 -18.63 30.71 16.09
C GLN A 9 -18.15 31.47 14.84
N ILE A 10 -17.17 30.91 14.10
CA ILE A 10 -16.73 31.47 12.82
C ILE A 10 -17.87 31.47 11.81
N ARG A 11 -18.65 30.38 11.70
CA ARG A 11 -19.81 30.29 10.79
C ARG A 11 -20.86 31.35 11.10
N ARG A 12 -21.18 31.57 12.38
CA ARG A 12 -22.12 32.63 12.82
C ARG A 12 -21.63 34.02 12.40
N LEU A 13 -20.37 34.34 12.69
CA LEU A 13 -19.79 35.65 12.35
C LEU A 13 -19.67 35.88 10.84
N LEU A 14 -19.41 34.83 10.06
CA LEU A 14 -19.43 34.89 8.60
C LEU A 14 -20.84 35.10 8.04
N ALA A 15 -21.87 34.48 8.65
CA ALA A 15 -23.26 34.65 8.25
C ALA A 15 -23.77 36.09 8.49
N GLU A 16 -23.29 36.75 9.55
CA GLU A 16 -23.61 38.15 9.83
C GLU A 16 -23.04 39.13 8.79
N ARG A 17 -21.99 38.76 8.05
CA ARG A 17 -21.31 39.58 7.01
C ARG A 17 -20.82 40.97 7.45
N LYS A 18 -20.78 41.25 8.76
CA LYS A 18 -20.37 42.56 9.32
C LYS A 18 -18.86 42.70 9.51
N LEU A 19 -18.14 41.60 9.63
CA LEU A 19 -16.72 41.57 9.97
C LEU A 19 -15.90 40.99 8.83
N SER A 20 -14.74 41.59 8.57
CA SER A 20 -13.76 41.00 7.66
C SER A 20 -13.17 39.72 8.27
N GLN A 21 -12.73 38.79 7.43
CA GLN A 21 -12.11 37.53 7.88
C GLN A 21 -10.92 37.75 8.83
N ARG A 22 -10.16 38.84 8.64
CA ARG A 22 -9.04 39.23 9.53
C ARG A 22 -9.54 39.60 10.93
N LYS A 23 -10.66 40.31 11.01
CA LYS A 23 -11.27 40.73 12.28
C LYS A 23 -11.93 39.55 12.99
N ILE A 24 -12.56 38.65 12.24
CA ILE A 24 -13.11 37.38 12.77
C ILE A 24 -11.98 36.52 13.35
N ALA A 25 -10.86 36.37 12.63
CA ALA A 25 -9.69 35.63 13.08
C ALA A 25 -9.15 36.16 14.43
N ALA A 26 -9.01 37.48 14.55
CA ALA A 26 -8.56 38.13 15.80
C ALA A 26 -9.55 37.93 16.96
N LEU A 27 -10.86 38.05 16.68
CA LEU A 27 -11.90 37.94 17.71
C LEU A 27 -12.03 36.51 18.26
N VAL A 28 -11.93 35.52 17.38
CA VAL A 28 -12.10 34.10 17.73
C VAL A 28 -10.77 33.44 18.17
N GLY A 29 -9.63 34.09 17.95
CA GLY A 29 -8.31 33.52 18.24
C GLY A 29 -7.90 32.42 17.26
N ALA A 30 -8.33 32.52 16.00
CA ALA A 30 -8.04 31.55 14.94
C ALA A 30 -7.13 32.15 13.86
N SER A 31 -6.41 31.30 13.11
CA SER A 31 -5.61 31.77 11.98
C SER A 31 -6.50 32.25 10.81
N ARG A 32 -6.03 33.25 10.05
CA ARG A 32 -6.74 33.74 8.85
C ARG A 32 -6.99 32.61 7.84
N GLY A 33 -6.05 31.68 7.68
CA GLY A 33 -6.20 30.51 6.80
C GLY A 33 -7.32 29.58 7.25
N THR A 34 -7.53 29.42 8.57
CA THR A 34 -8.67 28.66 9.09
C THR A 34 -9.99 29.33 8.71
N VAL A 35 -10.11 30.64 8.96
CA VAL A 35 -11.35 31.38 8.65
C VAL A 35 -11.65 31.33 7.15
N ALA A 36 -10.62 31.50 6.31
CA ALA A 36 -10.76 31.38 4.86
C ALA A 36 -11.20 29.97 4.43
N GLY A 37 -10.62 28.90 5.00
CA GLY A 37 -11.03 27.53 4.71
C GLY A 37 -12.44 27.20 5.16
N VAL A 38 -12.90 27.77 6.28
CA VAL A 38 -14.31 27.66 6.72
C VAL A 38 -15.23 28.44 5.78
N ALA A 39 -14.85 29.65 5.37
CA ALA A 39 -15.64 30.47 4.46
C ALA A 39 -15.81 29.84 3.06
N ARG A 40 -14.79 29.12 2.56
CA ARG A 40 -14.86 28.39 1.29
C ARG A 40 -15.62 27.07 1.37
N GLY A 41 -15.88 26.56 2.57
CA GLY A 41 -16.47 25.23 2.76
C GLY A 41 -15.48 24.07 2.54
N ASP A 42 -14.20 24.35 2.30
CA ASP A 42 -13.17 23.32 2.06
C ASP A 42 -12.86 22.48 3.30
N ARG A 43 -13.28 22.92 4.49
CA ARG A 43 -12.96 22.22 5.73
C ARG A 43 -13.89 21.02 5.91
N PRO A 44 -13.36 19.78 5.89
CA PRO A 44 -14.16 18.59 6.13
C PRO A 44 -14.76 18.63 7.53
N ASP A 45 -15.99 18.14 7.68
CA ASP A 45 -16.58 17.95 9.00
C ASP A 45 -15.87 16.80 9.73
N TYR A 46 -14.81 17.15 10.45
CA TYR A 46 -14.02 16.20 11.22
C TYR A 46 -14.83 15.50 12.31
N GLU A 47 -15.90 16.13 12.82
CA GLU A 47 -16.82 15.52 13.79
C GLU A 47 -17.64 14.43 13.11
N ALA A 48 -18.21 14.70 11.94
CA ALA A 48 -18.92 13.70 11.15
C ALA A 48 -17.98 12.54 10.74
N ILE A 49 -16.76 12.84 10.31
CA ILE A 49 -15.74 11.83 9.99
C ILE A 49 -15.40 10.99 11.22
N ARG A 50 -15.24 11.62 12.39
CA ARG A 50 -14.95 10.93 13.65
C ARG A 50 -16.10 10.03 14.08
N ARG A 51 -17.35 10.52 14.01
CA ARG A 51 -18.55 9.71 14.30
C ARG A 51 -18.65 8.52 13.37
N LYS A 52 -18.41 8.71 12.07
CA LYS A 52 -18.40 7.63 11.08
C LYS A 52 -17.31 6.60 11.40
N ARG A 53 -16.11 7.04 11.77
CA ARG A 53 -15.03 6.13 12.21
C ARG A 53 -15.35 5.41 13.51
N GLN A 54 -16.05 6.05 14.45
CA GLN A 54 -16.48 5.41 15.69
C GLN A 54 -17.60 4.40 15.46
N ALA A 55 -18.56 4.70 14.60
CA ALA A 55 -19.60 3.76 14.19
C ALA A 55 -19.01 2.55 13.42
N GLN A 56 -17.94 2.78 12.66
CA GLN A 56 -17.17 1.72 11.97
C GLN A 56 -16.10 1.07 12.85
N LYS A 57 -16.00 1.39 14.15
CA LYS A 57 -15.12 0.60 15.02
C LYS A 57 -15.74 -0.77 15.18
N ASP A 58 -15.27 -1.71 14.37
CA ASP A 58 -15.48 -3.13 14.63
C ASP A 58 -15.11 -3.39 16.09
N PRO A 59 -15.97 -4.08 16.85
CA PRO A 59 -15.61 -4.45 18.21
C PRO A 59 -14.25 -5.16 18.17
N LEU A 60 -13.32 -4.66 18.98
CA LEU A 60 -12.06 -5.36 19.23
C LEU A 60 -12.42 -6.81 19.58
N PRO A 61 -11.87 -7.83 18.90
CA PRO A 61 -12.30 -9.19 19.12
C PRO A 61 -11.96 -9.56 20.57
N ARG A 62 -13.00 -9.85 21.36
CA ARG A 62 -12.88 -10.21 22.77
C ARG A 62 -13.11 -11.72 22.86
N GLY A 63 -12.06 -12.48 23.12
CA GLY A 63 -12.16 -13.93 23.25
C GLY A 63 -10.79 -14.58 23.43
N PRO A 64 -10.74 -15.91 23.64
CA PRO A 64 -9.49 -16.65 23.66
C PRO A 64 -8.86 -16.70 22.26
N LEU A 65 -7.53 -16.79 22.23
CA LEU A 65 -6.76 -16.93 21.01
C LEU A 65 -6.88 -18.38 20.48
N VAL A 66 -7.60 -18.58 19.38
CA VAL A 66 -7.89 -19.90 18.80
C VAL A 66 -7.38 -20.03 17.37
N ARG A 67 -7.24 -21.25 16.85
CA ARG A 67 -6.95 -21.45 15.41
C ARG A 67 -8.25 -21.37 14.61
N CYS A 68 -8.25 -20.59 13.53
CA CYS A 68 -9.37 -20.49 12.61
C CYS A 68 -9.54 -21.81 11.85
N PRO A 69 -10.76 -22.37 11.75
CA PRO A 69 -11.00 -23.62 11.02
C PRO A 69 -10.84 -23.47 9.49
N THR A 70 -11.01 -22.26 8.95
CA THR A 70 -10.97 -22.01 7.50
C THR A 70 -9.54 -21.81 6.99
N CYS A 71 -8.75 -20.96 7.66
CA CYS A 71 -7.40 -20.61 7.20
C CYS A 71 -6.26 -21.16 8.07
N GLY A 72 -6.57 -21.80 9.20
CA GLY A 72 -5.58 -22.36 10.13
C GLY A 72 -4.82 -21.33 10.99
N GLY A 73 -5.07 -20.03 10.79
CA GLY A 73 -4.37 -18.94 11.48
C GLY A 73 -4.76 -18.83 12.95
N LYS A 74 -3.80 -18.51 13.83
CA LYS A 74 -4.02 -18.31 15.27
C LYS A 74 -4.48 -16.87 15.52
N VAL A 75 -5.78 -16.67 15.73
CA VAL A 75 -6.45 -15.36 15.77
C VAL A 75 -7.51 -15.29 16.87
N TYR A 76 -7.92 -14.07 17.23
CA TYR A 76 -9.14 -13.87 18.01
C TYR A 76 -10.34 -13.93 17.09
N MET A 77 -11.41 -14.62 17.49
CA MET A 77 -12.62 -14.73 16.68
C MET A 77 -13.46 -13.44 16.77
N PRO A 78 -14.11 -13.03 15.67
CA PRO A 78 -14.10 -13.63 14.33
C PRO A 78 -12.75 -13.47 13.58
N CYS A 79 -12.44 -14.41 12.67
CA CYS A 79 -11.15 -14.45 11.99
C CYS A 79 -10.93 -13.25 11.05
N ARG A 80 -10.26 -12.21 11.55
CA ARG A 80 -9.90 -11.02 10.76
C ARG A 80 -9.00 -11.32 9.56
N LEU A 81 -8.22 -12.39 9.59
CA LEU A 81 -7.40 -12.78 8.45
C LEU A 81 -8.25 -13.24 7.27
N CYS A 82 -9.28 -14.05 7.53
CA CYS A 82 -10.24 -14.46 6.51
C CYS A 82 -11.02 -13.25 6.00
N GLN A 83 -11.50 -12.39 6.91
CA GLN A 83 -12.22 -11.17 6.54
C GLN A 83 -11.37 -10.26 5.64
N MET A 84 -10.10 -9.99 5.99
CA MET A 84 -9.22 -9.17 5.15
C MET A 84 -8.93 -9.82 3.80
N ARG A 85 -8.78 -11.15 3.73
CA ARG A 85 -8.58 -11.85 2.46
C ARG A 85 -9.79 -11.72 1.54
N GLU A 86 -10.99 -11.83 2.09
CA GLU A 86 -12.25 -11.63 1.36
C GLU A 86 -12.41 -10.17 0.91
N GLU A 87 -12.13 -9.20 1.79
CA GLU A 87 -12.14 -7.78 1.44
C GLU A 87 -11.12 -7.45 0.34
N LEU A 88 -9.92 -8.03 0.38
CA LEU A 88 -8.90 -7.87 -0.65
C LEU A 88 -9.31 -8.52 -1.98
N ALA A 89 -9.93 -9.69 -1.94
CA ALA A 89 -10.44 -10.36 -3.13
C ALA A 89 -11.56 -9.58 -3.80
N ASN A 90 -12.41 -8.91 -3.01
CA ASN A 90 -13.51 -8.07 -3.49
C ASN A 90 -13.07 -6.63 -3.84
N ARG A 91 -11.85 -6.23 -3.46
CA ARG A 91 -11.35 -4.88 -3.73
C ARG A 91 -10.99 -4.79 -5.21
N PRO A 92 -11.54 -3.82 -5.96
CA PRO A 92 -11.08 -3.59 -7.32
C PRO A 92 -9.58 -3.26 -7.28
N PRO A 93 -8.78 -3.73 -8.26
CA PRO A 93 -7.37 -3.38 -8.33
C PRO A 93 -7.25 -1.86 -8.32
N SER A 94 -6.36 -1.34 -7.47
CA SER A 94 -6.01 0.07 -7.54
C SER A 94 -5.48 0.37 -8.94
N PRO A 95 -5.85 1.51 -9.55
CA PRO A 95 -5.27 1.90 -10.83
C PRO A 95 -3.74 1.88 -10.70
N PRO A 96 -3.02 1.38 -11.72
CA PRO A 96 -1.57 1.35 -11.68
C PRO A 96 -1.03 2.76 -11.43
N ASP A 97 -0.09 2.89 -10.51
CA ASP A 97 0.61 4.15 -10.30
C ASP A 97 1.52 4.39 -11.51
N THR A 98 1.09 5.26 -12.42
CA THR A 98 1.85 5.62 -13.62
C THR A 98 2.90 6.70 -13.35
N ARG A 99 2.99 7.20 -12.11
CA ARG A 99 4.01 8.18 -11.79
C ARG A 99 5.38 7.52 -11.92
N PRO A 100 6.34 8.17 -12.60
CA PRO A 100 7.70 7.68 -12.63
C PRO A 100 8.19 7.59 -11.19
N VAL A 101 8.47 6.37 -10.74
CA VAL A 101 9.12 6.14 -9.46
C VAL A 101 10.54 6.68 -9.62
N PRO A 102 10.98 7.67 -8.83
CA PRO A 102 12.35 8.15 -8.92
C PRO A 102 13.26 6.96 -8.62
N THR A 103 14.05 6.56 -9.63
CA THR A 103 15.16 5.64 -9.39
C THR A 103 16.10 6.33 -8.41
N LEU A 104 16.43 5.63 -7.33
CA LEU A 104 17.57 6.03 -6.53
C LEU A 104 18.79 5.76 -7.41
N ASP A 105 19.28 6.81 -8.07
CA ASP A 105 20.53 6.78 -8.82
C ASP A 105 21.67 6.59 -7.80
N LEU A 106 21.87 5.34 -7.41
CA LEU A 106 22.85 4.96 -6.41
C LEU A 106 24.22 4.93 -7.10
N GLU A 107 24.97 6.03 -6.98
CA GLU A 107 26.36 6.06 -7.43
C GLU A 107 27.22 5.17 -6.53
N LEU A 108 27.44 3.91 -6.96
CA LEU A 108 28.40 3.03 -6.32
C LEU A 108 29.82 3.53 -6.64
N ARG A 109 30.57 3.93 -5.61
CA ARG A 109 31.97 4.39 -5.75
C ARG A 109 32.93 3.51 -4.95
N GLY A 110 34.16 3.44 -5.43
CA GLY A 110 35.29 2.79 -4.76
C GLY A 110 35.05 1.30 -4.51
N GLU A 111 35.33 0.86 -3.28
CA GLU A 111 35.27 -0.55 -2.86
C GLU A 111 33.88 -1.19 -3.09
N THR A 112 32.81 -0.41 -2.96
CA THR A 112 31.43 -0.91 -3.13
C THR A 112 31.13 -1.27 -4.59
N LEU A 113 31.67 -0.50 -5.54
CA LEU A 113 31.54 -0.80 -6.97
C LEU A 113 32.29 -2.08 -7.32
N SER A 114 33.54 -2.20 -6.87
CA SER A 114 34.36 -3.40 -7.13
C SER A 114 33.74 -4.67 -6.57
N ARG A 115 33.15 -4.61 -5.36
CA ARG A 115 32.39 -5.74 -4.78
C ARG A 115 31.16 -6.09 -5.62
N TYR A 116 30.41 -5.08 -6.06
CA TYR A 116 29.23 -5.29 -6.89
C TYR A 116 29.61 -5.94 -8.23
N GLU A 117 30.62 -5.43 -8.91
CA GLU A 117 31.12 -5.97 -10.19
C GLU A 117 31.64 -7.40 -10.05
N ALA A 118 32.33 -7.72 -8.95
CA ALA A 118 32.80 -9.08 -8.69
C ALA A 118 31.63 -10.06 -8.51
N VAL A 119 30.60 -9.68 -7.74
CA VAL A 119 29.39 -10.50 -7.56
C VAL A 119 28.60 -10.61 -8.86
N HIS A 120 28.50 -9.52 -9.62
CA HIS A 120 27.83 -9.49 -10.92
C HIS A 120 28.51 -10.44 -11.91
N ARG A 121 29.84 -10.38 -12.01
CA ARG A 121 30.63 -11.29 -12.87
C ARG A 121 30.46 -12.75 -12.47
N LEU A 122 30.46 -13.03 -11.16
CA LEU A 122 30.27 -14.39 -10.66
C LEU A 122 28.86 -14.92 -10.96
N ARG A 123 27.83 -14.08 -10.85
CA ARG A 123 26.45 -14.44 -11.24
C ARG A 123 26.28 -14.63 -12.74
N MET A 124 26.93 -13.81 -13.57
CA MET A 124 26.92 -13.99 -15.02
C MET A 124 27.60 -15.29 -15.40
N GLN A 125 28.77 -15.60 -14.83
CA GLN A 125 29.45 -16.88 -15.06
C GLN A 125 28.61 -18.07 -14.59
N GLN A 126 27.92 -17.97 -13.44
CA GLN A 126 27.01 -19.02 -12.97
C GLN A 126 25.77 -19.17 -13.86
N GLY A 127 25.22 -18.07 -14.37
CA GLY A 127 24.10 -18.07 -15.33
C GLY A 127 24.51 -18.65 -16.68
N GLU A 128 25.65 -18.24 -17.21
CA GLU A 128 26.25 -18.77 -18.44
C GLU A 128 26.60 -20.25 -18.31
N MET A 129 27.12 -20.69 -17.15
CA MET A 129 27.33 -22.13 -16.90
C MET A 129 26.00 -22.89 -16.80
N ALA A 130 24.98 -22.32 -16.15
CA ALA A 130 23.66 -22.94 -16.07
C ALA A 130 22.95 -23.03 -17.44
N GLU A 131 23.17 -22.05 -18.32
CA GLU A 131 22.67 -22.04 -19.70
C GLU A 131 23.44 -23.04 -20.57
N GLN A 132 24.77 -23.11 -20.47
CA GLN A 132 25.60 -24.11 -21.16
C GLN A 132 25.33 -25.55 -20.69
N ASP A 133 25.05 -25.75 -19.39
CA ASP A 133 24.65 -27.05 -18.85
C ASP A 133 23.26 -27.46 -19.33
N ALA A 134 22.32 -26.50 -19.46
CA ALA A 134 21.01 -26.74 -20.05
C ALA A 134 21.11 -27.11 -21.54
N ASP A 135 21.96 -26.43 -22.30
CA ASP A 135 22.21 -26.73 -23.72
C ASP A 135 22.87 -28.10 -23.90
N ARG A 136 23.87 -28.46 -23.07
CA ARG A 136 24.49 -29.81 -23.07
C ARG A 136 23.52 -30.93 -22.71
N LEU A 137 22.55 -30.66 -21.83
CA LEU A 137 21.49 -31.61 -21.49
C LEU A 137 20.51 -31.79 -22.65
N CYS A 138 20.22 -30.73 -23.41
CA CYS A 138 19.42 -30.80 -24.63
C CYS A 138 20.13 -31.58 -25.76
N ASP A 139 21.44 -31.38 -25.95
CA ASP A 139 22.21 -32.11 -26.98
C ASP A 139 22.29 -33.62 -26.70
N LYS A 140 22.37 -34.04 -25.43
CA LYS A 140 22.31 -35.46 -25.04
C LYS A 140 20.92 -36.08 -25.18
N ALA A 141 19.87 -35.28 -25.10
CA ALA A 141 18.49 -35.73 -25.30
C ALA A 141 18.10 -35.83 -26.78
N ALA A 142 18.93 -35.32 -27.70
CA ALA A 142 18.75 -35.42 -29.15
C ALA A 142 19.29 -36.74 -29.75
N GLU A 143 20.02 -37.55 -28.97
CA GLU A 143 20.37 -38.93 -29.32
C GLU A 143 19.16 -39.83 -29.03
N TRP A 144 18.08 -39.64 -29.79
CA TRP A 144 16.96 -40.57 -29.79
C TRP A 144 17.45 -41.91 -30.33
N PRO A 145 17.19 -43.05 -29.66
CA PRO A 145 17.34 -44.35 -30.29
C PRO A 145 16.35 -44.41 -31.46
N ASP A 146 16.85 -44.22 -32.67
CA ASP A 146 16.18 -44.69 -33.87
C ASP A 146 16.13 -46.22 -33.76
N ASP A 147 14.99 -46.74 -33.32
CA ASP A 147 14.40 -48.02 -33.74
C ASP A 147 13.23 -48.37 -32.80
N CYS A 148 12.03 -47.95 -33.18
CA CYS A 148 10.77 -48.48 -32.66
C CYS A 148 9.81 -48.72 -33.83
N ASP A 149 10.26 -49.53 -34.79
CA ASP A 149 9.38 -50.24 -35.71
C ASP A 149 9.67 -51.73 -35.58
N GLU A 150 8.85 -52.46 -34.81
CA GLU A 150 8.47 -53.81 -35.23
C GLU A 150 7.12 -54.23 -34.61
N GLU A 151 6.16 -54.28 -35.52
CA GLU A 151 4.81 -54.84 -35.48
C GLU A 151 4.61 -56.01 -34.51
N GLN A 152 3.63 -55.88 -33.61
CA GLN A 152 3.00 -57.02 -32.96
C GLN A 152 1.98 -57.64 -33.92
N ARG A 153 2.22 -58.90 -34.29
CA ARG A 153 1.31 -59.79 -34.98
C ARG A 153 0.96 -60.98 -34.10
#